data_AF-A0AAW7SXS7-F1
#
_entry.id   AF-A0AAW7SXS7-F1
#
_cell.length_a   1.000
_cell.length_b   1.000
_cell.length_c   1.000
_cell.angle_alpha   90.00
_cell.angle_beta   90.00
_cell.angle_gamma   90.00
#
_symmetry.space_group_name_H-M   'P 1'
#
loop_
_entity.id
_entity.type
_entity.pdbx_description
1 polymer ?
#
loop_
_entity_poly.entity_id
_entity_poly.type
_entity_poly.pdbx_seq_one_letter_code
_entity_poly.pdbx_strand_id
1 'polypeptide(L)' 'MEHEYRFNAFGRLLAVVRTGDGWRVFDLGADGKRRSAGLQIPATLAADELAQYLGDLLHEHASPKYPDVVPVAPPAGG' A
#
# COMPACT_ATOMS: atom_id res chain seq x y z
N MET A 1 8.26 -15.62 7.22
CA MET A 1 7.90 -15.27 5.83
C MET A 1 7.17 -13.94 5.92
N GLU A 2 7.82 -12.86 5.48
CA GLU A 2 7.20 -11.54 5.47
C GLU A 2 6.19 -11.50 4.31
N HIS A 3 4.92 -11.26 4.62
CA HIS A 3 3.90 -11.10 3.58
C HIS A 3 3.91 -9.65 3.12
N GLU A 4 4.40 -9.42 1.91
CA GLU A 4 4.32 -8.12 1.23
C GLU A 4 3.09 -8.10 0.32
N TYR A 5 2.25 -7.09 0.51
CA TYR A 5 1.11 -6.77 -0.33
C TYR A 5 1.39 -5.45 -1.04
N ARG A 6 1.08 -5.37 -2.34
CA ARG A 6 1.27 -4.15 -3.11
C ARG A 6 -0.07 -3.58 -3.51
N PHE A 7 -0.16 -2.26 -3.46
CA PHE A 7 -1.37 -1.51 -3.78
C PHE A 7 -1.03 -0.33 -4.67
N ASN A 8 -1.91 -0.02 -5.61
CA ASN A 8 -1.91 1.25 -6.30
C ASN A 8 -2.88 2.18 -5.57
N ALA A 9 -2.34 3.08 -4.74
CA ALA A 9 -3.09 4.09 -4.03
C ALA A 9 -3.14 5.39 -4.84
N PHE A 10 -4.24 5.62 -5.54
CA PHE A 10 -4.48 6.85 -6.31
C PHE A 10 -3.38 7.18 -7.34
N GLY A 11 -2.77 6.16 -7.94
CA GLY A 11 -1.67 6.29 -8.89
C GLY A 11 -0.28 6.17 -8.27
N ARG A 12 -0.17 5.98 -6.95
CA ARG A 12 1.09 5.73 -6.23
C ARG A 12 1.22 4.26 -5.87
N LEU A 13 2.36 3.66 -6.18
CA LEU A 13 2.62 2.28 -5.82
C LEU A 13 3.09 2.20 -4.37
N LEU A 14 2.31 1.53 -3.52
CA LEU A 14 2.63 1.28 -2.12
C LEU A 14 2.90 -0.21 -1.90
N ALA A 15 3.85 -0.51 -1.02
CA ALA A 15 4.12 -1.84 -0.49
C ALA A 15 3.80 -1.86 1.00
N VAL A 16 2.90 -2.74 1.41
CA VAL A 16 2.53 -2.98 2.79
C VAL A 16 3.10 -4.32 3.23
N VAL A 17 3.97 -4.31 4.23
CA VAL A 17 4.60 -5.52 4.75
C VAL A 17 4.04 -5.85 6.12
N ARG A 18 3.63 -7.12 6.28
CA ARG A 18 3.26 -7.65 7.59
C ARG A 18 4.50 -7.82 8.45
N THR A 19 4.50 -7.13 9.58
CA THR A 19 5.51 -7.21 10.64
C THR A 19 4.88 -7.78 11.91
N GLY A 20 5.70 -8.24 12.87
CA GLY A 20 5.20 -8.78 14.14
C GLY A 20 4.32 -7.79 14.91
N ASP A 21 4.67 -6.50 14.87
CA ASP A 21 3.96 -5.41 15.54
C ASP A 21 2.82 -4.78 14.71
N GLY A 22 2.53 -5.30 13.52
CA GLY A 22 1.47 -4.78 12.64
C GLY A 22 1.89 -4.64 11.20
N TRP A 23 1.58 -3.51 10.56
CA TRP A 23 1.96 -3.30 9.15
C TRP A 23 2.87 -2.11 8.97
N ARG A 24 3.83 -2.25 8.04
CA ARG A 24 4.66 -1.14 7.56
C ARG A 24 4.33 -0.81 6.13
N VAL A 25 4.04 0.45 5.87
CA VAL A 25 3.78 0.95 4.52
C VAL A 25 5.01 1.64 3.96
N PHE A 26 5.31 1.30 2.72
CA PHE A 26 6.41 1.87 1.96
C PHE A 26 5.89 2.40 0.63
N ASP A 27 6.32 3.59 0.26
CA ASP A 27 6.15 4.14 -1.07
C ASP A 27 7.22 3.56 -1.99
N LEU A 28 6.79 2.95 -3.09
CA LEU A 28 7.63 2.42 -4.16
C LEU A 28 7.66 3.43 -5.32
N GLY A 29 8.06 4.67 -5.01
CA GLY A 29 8.07 5.77 -5.97
C GLY A 29 8.70 5.40 -7.31
N ALA A 30 8.35 6.14 -8.37
CA ALA A 30 8.69 5.82 -9.76
C ALA A 30 10.19 5.63 -10.06
N ASP A 31 11.07 6.12 -9.18
CA ASP A 31 12.54 5.96 -9.25
C ASP A 31 13.03 4.58 -8.74
N GLY A 32 12.13 3.68 -8.36
CA GLY A 32 12.46 2.37 -7.78
C GLY A 32 12.92 2.42 -6.32
N LYS A 33 12.94 3.61 -5.71
CA LYS A 33 13.32 3.80 -4.30
C LYS A 33 12.16 3.48 -3.39
N ARG A 34 12.36 2.52 -2.49
CA ARG A 34 11.45 2.21 -1.38
C ARG A 34 11.66 3.19 -0.24
N ARG A 35 10.63 3.96 0.14
CA ARG A 35 10.67 4.87 1.29
C ARG A 35 9.56 4.55 2.27
N SER A 36 9.79 4.67 3.57
CA SER A 36 8.71 4.53 4.55
C SER A 36 7.68 5.63 4.34
N ALA A 37 6.42 5.24 4.13
CA ALA A 37 5.33 6.19 3.93
C ALA A 37 4.88 6.87 5.24
N GLY A 38 5.34 6.36 6.41
CA GLY A 38 4.96 6.88 7.72
C GLY A 38 3.51 6.58 8.12
N LEU A 39 2.80 5.77 7.34
CA LEU A 39 1.42 5.37 7.63
C LEU A 39 1.42 4.30 8.72
N GLN A 40 0.62 4.53 9.76
CA GLN A 40 0.35 3.55 10.80
C GLN A 40 -0.90 2.77 10.44
N ILE A 41 -0.78 1.45 10.38
CA ILE A 41 -1.92 0.55 10.18
C ILE A 41 -2.00 -0.39 11.39
N PRO A 42 -3.19 -0.54 12.00
CA PRO A 42 -3.39 -1.47 13.11
C PRO A 42 -3.01 -2.92 12.76
N ALA A 43 -2.34 -3.62 13.67
CA ALA A 43 -1.99 -5.04 13.49
C ALA A 43 -3.20 -5.97 13.38
N THR A 44 -4.34 -5.54 13.90
CA THR A 44 -5.62 -6.26 13.84
C THR A 44 -6.26 -6.23 12.45
N LEU A 45 -5.82 -5.32 11.57
CA LEU A 45 -6.38 -5.19 10.23
C LEU A 45 -6.00 -6.39 9.35
N ALA A 46 -6.97 -6.93 8.63
CA ALA A 46 -6.74 -8.00 7.66
C ALA A 46 -6.14 -7.45 6.36
N ALA A 47 -5.49 -8.32 5.58
CA ALA A 47 -4.88 -7.91 4.31
C ALA A 47 -5.91 -7.36 3.29
N ASP A 48 -7.15 -7.89 3.33
CA ASP A 48 -8.25 -7.47 2.47
C ASP A 48 -8.75 -6.05 2.79
N GLU A 49 -8.63 -5.64 4.05
CA GLU A 49 -9.06 -4.32 4.53
C GLU A 49 -8.01 -3.23 4.26
N LEU A 50 -6.77 -3.61 3.93
CA LEU A 50 -5.66 -2.66 3.71
C LEU A 50 -5.98 -1.68 2.59
N ALA A 51 -6.59 -2.15 1.49
CA ALA A 51 -6.95 -1.32 0.36
C ALA A 51 -7.90 -0.19 0.77
N GLN A 52 -9.00 -0.55 1.42
CA GLN A 52 -10.00 0.40 1.91
C GLN A 52 -9.38 1.36 2.93
N TYR A 53 -8.63 0.85 3.92
CA TYR A 53 -8.00 1.67 4.95
C TYR A 53 -6.99 2.69 4.36
N LEU A 54 -6.18 2.26 3.39
CA LEU A 54 -5.29 3.17 2.67
C LEU A 54 -6.06 4.20 1.84
N GLY A 55 -7.21 3.80 1.27
CA GLY A 55 -8.10 4.69 0.53
C GLY A 55 -8.66 5.80 1.39
N ASP A 56 -9.14 5.46 2.59
CA ASP A 56 -9.62 6.44 3.56
C ASP A 56 -8.49 7.37 4.03
N LEU A 57 -7.30 6.83 4.33
CA LEU A 57 -6.16 7.64 4.78
C LEU A 57 -5.61 8.58 3.70
N LEU A 58 -5.63 8.15 2.43
CA LEU A 58 -5.04 8.88 1.31
C LEU A 58 -6.11 9.52 0.42
N HIS A 59 -7.37 9.58 0.86
CA HIS A 59 -8.53 10.06 0.09
C HIS A 59 -8.26 11.42 -0.57
N GLU A 60 -7.49 12.30 0.06
CA GLU A 60 -7.12 13.61 -0.50
C GLU A 60 -6.31 13.53 -1.80
N HIS A 61 -5.66 12.40 -2.06
CA HIS A 61 -4.95 12.12 -3.31
C HIS A 61 -5.84 11.50 -4.39
N ALA A 62 -7.10 11.15 -4.07
CA ALA A 62 -8.03 10.58 -5.02
C ALA A 62 -8.23 11.52 -6.21
N SER A 63 -8.17 10.93 -7.41
CA SER A 63 -8.27 11.67 -8.67
C SER A 63 -9.25 10.96 -9.60
N PRO A 64 -9.85 11.64 -10.58
CA PRO A 64 -10.76 10.99 -11.54
C PRO A 64 -10.13 9.80 -12.27
N LYS A 65 -8.81 9.82 -12.47
CA LYS A 65 -8.03 8.75 -13.11
C LYS A 65 -7.76 7.55 -12.19
N TYR A 66 -7.66 7.79 -10.88
CA TYR A 66 -7.44 6.77 -9.87
C TYR A 66 -8.38 7.09 -8.71
N PRO A 67 -9.63 6.61 -8.76
CA PRO A 67 -10.64 6.96 -7.77
C PRO A 67 -10.53 6.12 -6.49
N ASP A 68 -9.75 5.04 -6.51
CA ASP A 68 -9.70 4.05 -5.43
C ASP A 68 -8.29 3.44 -5.28
N VAL A 69 -8.09 2.67 -4.21
CA VAL A 69 -6.85 1.94 -3.91
C VAL A 69 -7.03 0.48 -4.27
N VAL A 70 -6.30 0.01 -5.29
CA VAL A 70 -6.46 -1.37 -5.78
C VAL A 70 -5.23 -2.23 -5.48
N PRO A 71 -5.40 -3.49 -5.05
CA PRO A 71 -4.28 -4.42 -4.93
C PRO A 71 -3.65 -4.67 -6.30
N VAL A 72 -2.33 -4.73 -6.34
CA VAL A 72 -1.59 -5.04 -7.56
C VAL A 72 -0.69 -6.24 -7.32
N ALA A 73 -0.64 -7.14 -8.30
CA ALA A 73 0.33 -8.23 -8.26
C ALA A 73 1.75 -7.64 -8.27
N PRO A 74 2.70 -8.23 -7.51
CA PRO A 74 4.10 -7.93 -7.75
C PRO A 74 4.40 -8.24 -9.24
N PRO A 75 5.25 -7.44 -9.91
CA PRO A 75 5.62 -7.74 -11.28
C PRO A 75 6.18 -9.15 -11.28
N ALA A 76 5.56 -10.03 -12.06
CA ALA A 76 6.11 -11.34 -12.34
C ALA A 76 7.50 -11.07 -12.91
N GLY A 77 8.54 -11.48 -12.16
CA GLY A 77 9.91 -11.28 -12.59
C GLY A 77 10.08 -11.86 -13.99
N GLY A 78 10.42 -10.99 -14.95
CA GLY A 78 10.89 -11.38 -16.27
C GLY A 78 12.39 -11.62 -16.24
#